data_AF-E1JUB2-F1
#
_entry.id   AF-E1JUB2-F1
#
_cell.length_a   1.000
_cell.length_b   1.000
_cell.length_c   1.000
_cell.angle_alpha   90.00
_cell.angle_beta   90.00
_cell.angle_gamma   90.00
#
_symmetry.space_group_name_H-M   'P 1'
#
loop_
_entity.id
_entity.type
_entity.pdbx_description
1 polymer ?
#
loop_
_entity_poly.entity_id
_entity_poly.type
_entity_poly.pdbx_seq_one_letter_code
_entity_poly.pdbx_strand_id
1 'polypeptide(L)'
;MGVRFYPGWQTTLPVGPRLFDFYDSQGDVTIANATSIPTTLDGPIQVARFGRLTVNAALTASNRCRGLMILCDSLIGGAAGSIAMYAKGAIPNFPWPLYDVTIPNSIVLQASKINQQDVLGCIRKTGTFLGDPVFWQYPDAAMADCVATLDPGLTLISAAGCGAATAPNSLTAGQPSGQHGATGNAGAKGPGSGASAAAFVQPTSTSIGGRGERGYPWGGGRGGQAANGYGAYGLPGDCYGVTWGVGGNLIIVCRGDITLAAGFVRSTNGVSGYSAGDGGSGAGANICIYGGTKTDAGTATANGGYSVPLNGYYGGPGGAAPITEKNFAQMGWAA
;
A
#
# COMPACT_ATOMS: atom_id res chain seq x y z
N MET A 1 27.90 33.85 -4.57
CA MET A 1 27.30 33.05 -3.47
C MET A 1 28.42 32.25 -2.83
N GLY A 2 28.70 32.44 -1.54
CA GLY A 2 29.73 31.66 -0.85
C GLY A 2 29.20 30.26 -0.52
N VAL A 3 29.92 29.22 -0.93
CA VAL A 3 29.61 27.84 -0.56
C VAL A 3 29.99 27.67 0.91
N ARG A 4 28.99 27.53 1.80
CA ARG A 4 29.24 27.15 3.20
C ARG A 4 29.44 25.64 3.25
N PHE A 5 30.63 25.20 3.64
CA PHE A 5 30.88 23.81 3.97
C PHE A 5 30.46 23.60 5.44
N TYR A 6 29.51 22.69 5.66
CA TYR A 6 29.15 22.26 7.00
C TYR A 6 30.14 21.17 7.43
N PRO A 7 30.68 21.19 8.66
CA PRO A 7 31.26 19.97 9.21
C PRO A 7 30.16 18.90 9.18
N GLY A 8 30.47 17.73 8.62
CA GLY A 8 29.49 16.66 8.50
C GLY A 8 28.86 16.32 9.86
N TRP A 9 27.58 15.95 9.84
CA TRP A 9 26.83 15.60 11.04
C TRP A 9 26.24 14.21 10.91
N GLN A 10 26.02 13.58 12.05
CA GLN A 10 25.28 12.34 12.21
C GLN A 10 24.37 12.50 13.43
N THR A 11 23.11 12.12 13.30
CA THR A 11 22.13 12.21 14.39
C THR A 11 21.24 10.97 14.40
N THR A 12 20.87 10.52 15.60
CA THR A 12 19.90 9.44 15.77
C THR A 12 18.58 10.06 16.22
N LEU A 13 17.56 9.89 15.39
CA LEU A 13 16.22 10.37 15.67
C LEU A 13 15.38 9.21 16.24
N PRO A 14 14.87 9.31 17.48
CA PRO A 14 13.89 8.35 17.97
C PRO A 14 12.57 8.55 17.23
N VAL A 15 12.04 7.49 16.61
CA VAL A 15 10.80 7.55 15.82
C VAL A 15 9.66 7.01 16.66
N GLY A 16 9.32 5.72 16.60
CA GLY A 16 8.30 5.08 17.45
C GLY A 16 7.15 6.01 17.90
N PRO A 17 6.94 6.22 19.22
CA PRO A 17 5.87 7.11 19.73
C PRO A 17 6.11 8.60 19.41
N ARG A 18 7.35 9.00 19.13
CA ARG A 18 7.73 10.37 18.75
C ARG A 18 7.53 10.65 17.26
N LEU A 19 6.92 9.72 16.51
CA LEU A 19 6.56 9.92 15.10
C LEU A 19 5.82 11.25 14.86
N PHE A 20 4.97 11.66 15.80
CA PHE A 20 4.21 12.91 15.74
C PHE A 20 5.09 14.18 15.79
N ASP A 21 6.29 14.11 16.39
CA ASP A 21 7.20 15.25 16.54
C ASP A 21 7.86 15.65 15.21
N PHE A 22 7.82 14.78 14.20
CA PHE A 22 8.45 14.99 12.90
C PHE A 22 7.56 15.66 11.87
N TYR A 23 6.27 15.81 12.15
CA TYR A 23 5.28 16.35 11.20
C TYR A 23 4.53 17.51 11.83
N ASP A 24 4.30 18.57 11.07
CA ASP A 24 3.54 19.73 11.54
C ASP A 24 2.05 19.38 11.57
N SER A 25 1.40 19.65 12.70
CA SER A 25 -0.05 19.43 12.83
C SER A 25 -0.81 20.53 12.10
N GLN A 26 -1.84 20.14 11.35
CA GLN A 26 -2.81 21.08 10.76
C GLN A 26 -3.86 21.56 11.77
N GLY A 27 -3.71 21.22 13.06
CA GLY A 27 -4.69 21.51 14.09
C GLY A 27 -5.93 20.64 13.98
N ASP A 28 -7.02 21.09 14.59
CA ASP A 28 -8.31 20.40 14.54
C ASP A 28 -8.98 20.66 13.18
N VAL A 29 -9.28 19.59 12.45
CA VAL A 29 -9.79 19.66 11.08
C VAL A 29 -11.07 18.85 10.95
N THR A 30 -12.07 19.43 10.28
CA THR A 30 -13.30 18.73 9.87
C THR A 30 -13.35 18.62 8.35
N ILE A 31 -13.38 17.39 7.85
CA ILE A 31 -13.59 17.06 6.44
C ILE A 31 -15.10 16.96 6.20
N ALA A 32 -15.70 18.08 5.81
CA ALA A 32 -17.14 18.17 5.49
C ALA A 32 -17.45 17.94 4.00
N ASN A 33 -16.43 18.05 3.13
CA ASN A 33 -16.53 17.83 1.68
C ASN A 33 -15.42 16.87 1.24
N ALA A 34 -15.62 16.23 0.07
CA ALA A 34 -14.59 15.37 -0.53
C ALA A 34 -13.25 16.14 -0.63
N THR A 35 -12.22 15.61 0.00
CA THR A 35 -10.92 16.26 0.16
C THR A 35 -9.81 15.29 -0.22
N SER A 36 -8.80 15.81 -0.93
CA SER A 36 -7.62 15.02 -1.31
C SER A 36 -6.36 15.59 -0.67
N ILE A 37 -5.61 14.75 0.03
CA ILE A 37 -4.25 15.06 0.50
C ILE A 37 -3.32 15.07 -0.71
N PRO A 38 -2.55 16.14 -0.95
CA PRO A 38 -1.58 16.19 -2.03
C PRO A 38 -0.55 15.07 -1.91
N THR A 39 -0.35 14.33 -3.00
CA THR A 39 0.68 13.28 -3.11
C THR A 39 1.40 13.37 -4.44
N THR A 40 2.64 12.87 -4.49
CA THR A 40 3.39 12.71 -5.74
C THR A 40 2.98 11.41 -6.42
N LEU A 41 2.74 11.46 -7.74
CA LEU A 41 2.46 10.27 -8.54
C LEU A 41 3.63 9.28 -8.39
N ASP A 42 3.31 8.07 -7.96
CA ASP A 42 4.26 6.99 -7.67
C ASP A 42 5.31 7.35 -6.61
N GLY A 43 5.03 8.36 -5.79
CA GLY A 43 5.90 8.85 -4.75
C GLY A 43 5.91 7.97 -3.48
N PRO A 44 6.71 8.38 -2.48
CA PRO A 44 6.81 7.71 -1.19
C PRO A 44 5.49 7.78 -0.40
N ILE A 45 5.44 7.14 0.77
CA ILE A 45 4.33 7.28 1.71
C ILE A 45 4.17 8.75 2.10
N GLN A 46 2.96 9.28 1.92
CA GLN A 46 2.57 10.63 2.31
C GLN A 46 2.01 10.62 3.73
N VAL A 47 2.47 11.53 4.56
CA VAL A 47 2.01 11.76 5.92
C VAL A 47 1.20 13.05 5.98
N ALA A 48 0.04 12.99 6.64
CA ALA A 48 -0.74 14.16 7.03
C ALA A 48 -1.01 14.10 8.53
N ARG A 49 -0.70 15.17 9.26
CA ARG A 49 -0.89 15.25 10.71
C ARG A 49 -1.99 16.23 11.09
N PHE A 50 -2.85 15.81 12.00
CA PHE A 50 -3.94 16.59 12.56
C PHE A 50 -3.88 16.56 14.10
N GLY A 51 -4.53 17.52 14.74
CA GLY A 51 -4.94 17.43 16.14
C GLY A 51 -6.12 16.46 16.23
N ARG A 52 -7.34 16.97 16.38
CA ARG A 52 -8.55 16.17 16.17
C ARG A 52 -8.93 16.16 14.69
N LEU A 53 -9.07 14.98 14.10
CA LEU A 53 -9.58 14.79 12.75
C LEU A 53 -11.03 14.30 12.80
N THR A 54 -11.96 15.10 12.28
CA THR A 54 -13.36 14.69 12.06
C THR A 54 -13.62 14.47 10.58
N VAL A 55 -14.07 13.29 10.18
CA VAL A 55 -14.26 12.92 8.78
C VAL A 55 -15.73 12.61 8.54
N ASN A 56 -16.43 13.52 7.84
CA ASN A 56 -17.84 13.41 7.48
C ASN A 56 -18.08 13.32 5.97
N ALA A 57 -17.00 13.34 5.18
CA ALA A 57 -16.99 13.13 3.73
C ALA A 57 -15.73 12.36 3.33
N ALA A 58 -15.55 12.08 2.03
CA ALA A 58 -14.40 11.33 1.54
C ALA A 58 -13.08 12.08 1.75
N LEU A 59 -12.08 11.40 2.31
CA LEU A 59 -10.69 11.82 2.42
C LEU A 59 -9.80 10.81 1.68
N THR A 60 -9.04 11.26 0.69
CA THR A 60 -8.18 10.38 -0.13
C THR A 60 -6.84 11.03 -0.45
N ALA A 61 -5.94 10.32 -1.11
CA ALA A 61 -4.76 10.89 -1.76
C ALA A 61 -5.14 11.50 -3.13
N SER A 62 -4.45 12.57 -3.55
CA SER A 62 -4.68 13.22 -4.86
C SER A 62 -4.14 12.42 -6.05
N ASN A 63 -3.04 11.71 -5.84
CA ASN A 63 -2.38 10.84 -6.82
C ASN A 63 -2.06 9.48 -6.19
N ARG A 64 -1.80 8.50 -7.05
CA ARG A 64 -1.25 7.19 -6.67
C ARG A 64 0.11 7.41 -5.99
N CYS A 65 0.36 6.86 -4.79
CA CYS A 65 1.68 6.85 -4.15
C CYS A 65 1.91 5.50 -3.44
N ARG A 66 2.90 5.37 -2.56
CA ARG A 66 3.15 4.10 -1.86
C ARG A 66 2.23 3.87 -0.65
N GLY A 67 1.82 4.94 0.03
CA GLY A 67 0.92 4.88 1.17
C GLY A 67 0.42 6.26 1.60
N LEU A 68 -0.68 6.29 2.34
CA LEU A 68 -1.23 7.46 3.00
C LEU A 68 -1.23 7.17 4.49
N MET A 69 -0.44 7.93 5.24
CA MET A 69 -0.33 7.87 6.68
C MET A 69 -1.04 9.07 7.31
N ILE A 70 -2.10 8.82 8.05
CA ILE A 70 -2.81 9.84 8.82
C ILE A 70 -2.35 9.75 10.27
N LEU A 71 -1.72 10.82 10.75
CA LEU A 71 -1.38 11.01 12.15
C LEU A 71 -2.44 11.93 12.78
N CYS A 72 -3.05 11.52 13.88
CA CYS A 72 -3.99 12.38 14.60
C CYS A 72 -3.93 12.17 16.12
N ASP A 73 -4.39 13.16 16.86
CA ASP A 73 -4.52 13.08 18.31
C ASP A 73 -5.85 12.45 18.71
N SER A 74 -6.90 12.64 17.91
CA SER A 74 -8.17 11.89 17.99
C SER A 74 -8.82 11.78 16.61
N LEU A 75 -9.58 10.72 16.39
CA LEU A 75 -10.29 10.47 15.13
C LEU A 75 -11.79 10.27 15.38
N ILE A 76 -12.61 11.07 14.69
CA ILE A 76 -14.06 10.94 14.66
C ILE A 76 -14.49 10.69 13.22
N GLY A 77 -15.01 9.50 12.92
CA GLY A 77 -15.59 9.15 11.63
C GLY A 77 -17.10 9.23 11.67
N GLY A 78 -17.70 10.17 10.96
CA GLY A 78 -19.16 10.26 10.79
C GLY A 78 -19.68 9.23 9.77
N ALA A 79 -20.99 8.99 9.78
CA ALA A 79 -21.62 7.96 8.94
C ALA A 79 -21.42 8.15 7.42
N ALA A 80 -21.21 9.39 6.97
CA ALA A 80 -20.92 9.72 5.57
C ALA A 80 -19.41 9.85 5.27
N GLY A 81 -18.56 9.71 6.29
CA GLY A 81 -17.12 9.84 6.17
C GLY A 81 -16.46 8.61 5.58
N SER A 82 -15.38 8.83 4.83
CA SER A 82 -14.49 7.74 4.45
C SER A 82 -13.05 8.20 4.37
N ILE A 83 -12.12 7.29 4.64
CA ILE A 83 -10.70 7.46 4.36
C ILE A 83 -10.29 6.33 3.42
N ALA A 84 -9.88 6.68 2.21
CA ALA A 84 -9.57 5.71 1.18
C ALA A 84 -8.20 5.94 0.56
N MET A 85 -7.61 4.87 0.03
CA MET A 85 -6.39 4.96 -0.75
C MET A 85 -6.38 3.94 -1.90
N TYR A 86 -6.08 4.43 -3.10
CA TYR A 86 -5.80 3.65 -4.30
C TYR A 86 -4.37 3.98 -4.71
N ALA A 87 -3.43 3.03 -4.69
CA ALA A 87 -2.01 3.37 -4.71
C ALA A 87 -1.14 2.43 -5.57
N LYS A 88 0.19 2.45 -5.40
CA LYS A 88 1.13 1.69 -6.24
C LYS A 88 1.55 0.36 -5.59
N GLY A 89 1.20 0.13 -4.34
CA GLY A 89 1.78 -0.97 -3.55
C GLY A 89 3.25 -0.68 -3.26
N ALA A 90 3.90 -1.49 -2.43
CA ALA A 90 5.32 -1.29 -2.15
C ALA A 90 6.21 -1.77 -3.32
N ILE A 91 7.35 -1.11 -3.50
CA ILE A 91 8.41 -1.52 -4.42
C ILE A 91 9.52 -2.11 -3.54
N PRO A 92 10.00 -3.34 -3.76
CA PRO A 92 11.11 -3.91 -3.00
C PRO A 92 12.37 -3.10 -3.29
N ASN A 93 13.17 -2.87 -2.25
CA ASN A 93 14.45 -2.19 -2.39
C ASN A 93 15.57 -3.03 -1.74
N PHE A 94 16.66 -3.24 -2.47
CA PHE A 94 17.74 -4.20 -2.16
C PHE A 94 18.73 -3.81 -1.04
N PRO A 95 18.87 -2.54 -0.58
CA PRO A 95 19.69 -2.22 0.59
C PRO A 95 18.89 -2.12 1.90
N TRP A 96 17.55 -2.21 1.85
CA TRP A 96 16.68 -2.12 3.02
C TRP A 96 16.16 -3.53 3.32
N PRO A 97 16.11 -3.98 4.59
CA PRO A 97 15.58 -5.30 4.89
C PRO A 97 14.17 -5.46 4.31
N LEU A 98 13.78 -6.70 3.93
CA LEU A 98 12.48 -7.08 3.33
C LEU A 98 11.30 -6.86 4.31
N TYR A 99 11.09 -5.61 4.72
CA TYR A 99 9.97 -5.14 5.52
C TYR A 99 9.26 -4.04 4.72
N ASP A 100 7.99 -4.25 4.40
CA ASP A 100 7.29 -3.39 3.44
C ASP A 100 6.87 -2.06 4.06
N VAL A 101 6.35 -2.10 5.28
CA VAL A 101 6.06 -0.90 6.07
C VAL A 101 6.50 -1.19 7.49
N THR A 102 7.46 -0.41 7.96
CA THR A 102 7.94 -0.46 9.35
C THR A 102 7.84 0.95 9.91
N ILE A 103 7.33 1.08 11.13
CA ILE A 103 7.59 2.30 11.90
C ILE A 103 8.90 2.04 12.64
N PRO A 104 10.01 2.69 12.24
CA PRO A 104 11.29 2.41 12.85
C PRO A 104 11.29 2.80 14.34
N ASN A 105 12.13 2.15 15.12
CA ASN A 105 12.38 2.60 16.50
C ASN A 105 13.22 3.88 16.48
N SER A 106 14.22 3.91 15.60
CA SER A 106 15.04 5.08 15.34
C SER A 106 15.53 5.13 13.91
N ILE A 107 15.91 6.31 13.45
CA ILE A 107 16.58 6.52 12.18
C ILE A 107 17.86 7.33 12.42
N VAL A 108 18.98 6.84 11.91
CA VAL A 108 20.24 7.58 11.88
C VAL A 108 20.28 8.35 10.57
N LEU A 109 20.37 9.67 10.66
CA LEU A 109 20.58 10.55 9.52
C LEU A 109 22.01 11.08 9.54
N GLN A 110 22.64 11.15 8.37
CA GLN A 110 23.98 11.70 8.21
C GLN A 110 24.08 12.53 6.93
N ALA A 111 24.76 13.68 6.99
CA ALA A 111 25.03 14.49 5.80
C ALA A 111 26.32 15.32 5.97
N SER A 112 26.88 15.77 4.86
CA SER A 112 28.14 16.52 4.79
C SER A 112 28.01 17.96 4.28
N LYS A 113 26.94 18.26 3.54
CA LYS A 113 26.76 19.54 2.81
C LYS A 113 25.44 20.25 3.10
N ILE A 114 24.50 19.58 3.77
CA ILE A 114 23.21 20.14 4.16
C ILE A 114 23.09 20.18 5.68
N ASN A 115 22.40 21.19 6.23
CA ASN A 115 22.11 21.25 7.67
C ASN A 115 20.99 20.26 8.03
N GLN A 116 21.10 19.61 9.19
CA GLN A 116 20.07 18.76 9.77
C GLN A 116 18.68 19.41 9.77
N GLN A 117 18.60 20.70 10.10
CA GLN A 117 17.31 21.42 10.14
C GLN A 117 16.67 21.56 8.76
N ASP A 118 17.46 21.68 7.69
CA ASP A 118 16.94 21.79 6.33
C ASP A 118 16.39 20.44 5.85
N VAL A 119 17.06 19.33 6.20
CA VAL A 119 16.54 17.97 5.93
C VAL A 119 15.21 17.76 6.65
N LEU A 120 15.14 18.04 7.95
CA LEU A 120 13.91 17.89 8.73
C LEU A 120 12.81 18.85 8.26
N GLY A 121 13.16 20.08 7.89
CA GLY A 121 12.24 21.06 7.33
C GLY A 121 11.67 20.60 5.99
N CYS A 122 12.48 19.96 5.15
CA CYS A 122 12.00 19.37 3.89
C CYS A 122 11.04 18.21 4.15
N ILE A 123 11.37 17.28 5.04
CA ILE A 123 10.48 16.17 5.45
C ILE A 123 9.14 16.70 5.97
N ARG A 124 9.15 17.73 6.82
CA ARG A 124 7.92 18.38 7.34
C ARG A 124 7.10 19.01 6.22
N LYS A 125 7.76 19.77 5.35
CA LYS A 125 7.12 20.51 4.26
C LYS A 125 6.49 19.58 3.23
N THR A 126 7.18 18.52 2.84
CA THR A 126 6.68 17.55 1.86
C THR A 126 5.71 16.56 2.49
N GLY A 127 5.79 16.35 3.81
CA GLY A 127 5.03 15.34 4.52
C GLY A 127 5.47 13.92 4.15
N THR A 128 6.69 13.71 3.65
CA THR A 128 7.14 12.36 3.31
C THR A 128 7.40 11.53 4.56
N PHE A 129 7.01 10.25 4.55
CA PHE A 129 7.32 9.35 5.66
C PHE A 129 8.82 9.11 5.80
N LEU A 130 9.38 9.45 6.95
CA LEU A 130 10.82 9.33 7.24
C LEU A 130 11.30 7.87 7.19
N GLY A 131 10.42 6.89 7.40
CA GLY A 131 10.75 5.47 7.33
C GLY A 131 10.58 4.87 5.93
N ASP A 132 10.31 5.68 4.90
CA ASP A 132 10.06 5.18 3.55
C ASP A 132 11.38 4.89 2.80
N PRO A 133 11.70 3.63 2.45
CA PRO A 133 12.89 3.29 1.64
C PRO A 133 12.99 3.98 0.28
N VAL A 134 11.87 4.23 -0.41
CA VAL A 134 11.87 4.83 -1.75
C VAL A 134 12.33 6.28 -1.66
N PHE A 135 11.90 6.98 -0.61
CA PHE A 135 12.31 8.35 -0.36
C PHE A 135 13.83 8.48 -0.19
N TRP A 136 14.47 7.57 0.54
CA TRP A 136 15.92 7.63 0.75
C TRP A 136 16.74 7.08 -0.42
N GLN A 137 16.13 6.30 -1.31
CA GLN A 137 16.77 5.83 -2.54
C GLN A 137 16.77 6.93 -3.62
N TYR A 138 15.67 7.69 -3.69
CA TYR A 138 15.49 8.78 -4.65
C TYR A 138 15.10 10.06 -3.89
N PRO A 139 16.01 10.59 -3.06
CA PRO A 139 15.72 11.79 -2.29
C PRO A 139 15.46 12.96 -3.23
N ASP A 140 14.66 13.92 -2.77
CA ASP A 140 14.57 15.23 -3.40
C ASP A 140 15.98 15.80 -3.61
N ALA A 141 16.20 16.55 -4.69
CA ALA A 141 17.46 17.24 -4.94
C ALA A 141 17.88 18.11 -3.73
N ALA A 142 16.92 18.64 -2.97
CA ALA A 142 17.16 19.38 -1.74
C ALA A 142 17.78 18.54 -0.61
N MET A 143 17.74 17.20 -0.67
CA MET A 143 18.24 16.29 0.38
C MET A 143 19.21 15.22 -0.15
N ALA A 144 19.68 15.34 -1.38
CA ALA A 144 20.49 14.31 -2.05
C ALA A 144 21.81 13.96 -1.35
N ASP A 145 22.32 14.81 -0.46
CA ASP A 145 23.53 14.56 0.34
C ASP A 145 23.24 13.84 1.67
N CYS A 146 21.98 13.72 2.08
CA CYS A 146 21.59 13.06 3.31
C CYS A 146 21.38 11.56 3.09
N VAL A 147 22.03 10.75 3.91
CA VAL A 147 21.85 9.30 3.95
C VAL A 147 21.12 8.93 5.23
N ALA A 148 20.26 7.92 5.15
CA ALA A 148 19.54 7.38 6.29
C ALA A 148 19.88 5.90 6.52
N THR A 149 19.96 5.49 7.78
CA THR A 149 20.02 4.09 8.20
C THR A 149 18.96 3.86 9.26
N LEU A 150 18.08 2.88 9.04
CA LEU A 150 17.03 2.54 9.99
C LEU A 150 17.52 1.54 11.02
N ASP A 151 17.12 1.74 12.27
CA ASP A 151 16.95 0.64 13.21
C ASP A 151 15.51 0.09 13.04
N PRO A 152 15.35 -1.11 12.44
CA PRO A 152 14.03 -1.64 12.14
C PRO A 152 13.22 -1.78 13.44
N GLY A 153 12.10 -1.09 13.48
CA GLY A 153 11.12 -1.21 14.56
C GLY A 153 10.07 -2.26 14.22
N LEU A 154 8.83 -1.99 14.61
CA LEU A 154 7.74 -2.92 14.34
C LEU A 154 7.42 -2.99 12.84
N THR A 155 7.60 -4.17 12.27
CA THR A 155 7.12 -4.51 10.93
C THR A 155 5.59 -4.57 10.92
N LEU A 156 4.95 -3.61 10.24
CA LEU A 156 3.50 -3.54 10.08
C LEU A 156 3.01 -4.49 8.97
N ILE A 157 3.85 -4.72 7.96
CA ILE A 157 3.60 -5.65 6.86
C ILE A 157 4.89 -6.45 6.64
N SER A 158 4.80 -7.76 6.82
CA SER A 158 5.89 -8.71 6.57
C SER A 158 5.59 -9.49 5.31
N ALA A 159 6.64 -9.75 4.52
CA ALA A 159 6.53 -10.28 3.18
C ALA A 159 6.07 -11.76 3.06
N ALA A 160 5.42 -12.33 4.08
CA ALA A 160 5.23 -13.77 4.22
C ALA A 160 4.01 -14.35 3.48
N GLY A 161 3.27 -13.56 2.69
CA GLY A 161 2.01 -13.96 2.08
C GLY A 161 2.02 -13.97 0.55
N CYS A 162 3.02 -14.58 -0.10
CA CYS A 162 2.95 -14.73 -1.55
C CYS A 162 1.86 -15.76 -1.88
N GLY A 163 0.87 -15.38 -2.69
CA GLY A 163 -0.09 -16.34 -3.23
C GLY A 163 0.64 -17.50 -3.89
N ALA A 164 0.48 -18.71 -3.34
CA ALA A 164 0.90 -19.91 -4.04
C ALA A 164 -0.05 -20.09 -5.23
N ALA A 165 0.50 -20.23 -6.43
CA ALA A 165 -0.23 -20.87 -7.51
C ALA A 165 -0.72 -22.21 -6.96
N THR A 166 -2.03 -22.38 -6.79
CA THR A 166 -2.57 -23.71 -6.55
C THR A 166 -2.03 -24.61 -7.65
N ALA A 167 -1.61 -25.82 -7.27
CA ALA A 167 -1.15 -26.85 -8.20
C ALA A 167 -2.01 -26.81 -9.47
N PRO A 168 -1.42 -26.96 -10.67
CA PRO A 168 -2.17 -26.89 -11.91
C PRO A 168 -3.42 -27.73 -11.73
N ASN A 169 -4.61 -27.09 -11.73
CA ASN A 169 -5.87 -27.83 -11.69
C ASN A 169 -5.71 -28.90 -12.75
N SER A 170 -5.77 -30.16 -12.33
CA SER A 170 -5.34 -31.28 -13.15
C SER A 170 -6.06 -31.19 -14.48
N LEU A 171 -5.26 -31.16 -15.54
CA LEU A 171 -5.72 -31.28 -16.91
C LEU A 171 -6.53 -32.57 -16.99
N THR A 172 -7.85 -32.48 -16.93
CA THR A 172 -8.68 -33.62 -17.30
C THR A 172 -8.72 -33.61 -18.82
N ALA A 173 -7.80 -34.37 -19.42
CA ALA A 173 -7.79 -34.60 -20.86
C ALA A 173 -9.18 -35.11 -21.27
N GLY A 174 -9.93 -34.32 -22.05
CA GLY A 174 -11.29 -34.67 -22.48
C GLY A 174 -12.34 -33.56 -22.35
N GLN A 175 -12.00 -32.37 -21.86
CA GLN A 175 -12.95 -31.25 -21.87
C GLN A 175 -13.21 -30.78 -23.32
N PRO A 176 -14.48 -30.69 -23.78
CA PRO A 176 -14.81 -30.24 -25.13
C PRO A 176 -14.38 -28.79 -25.35
N SER A 177 -14.06 -28.45 -26.60
CA SER A 177 -13.73 -27.09 -27.02
C SER A 177 -14.81 -26.10 -26.57
N GLY A 178 -14.45 -25.14 -25.72
CA GLY A 178 -15.38 -24.10 -25.24
C GLY A 178 -15.70 -24.15 -23.73
N GLN A 179 -15.19 -25.12 -22.97
CA GLN A 179 -15.25 -25.08 -21.51
C GLN A 179 -14.05 -24.34 -20.90
N HIS A 180 -14.34 -23.38 -20.03
CA HIS A 180 -13.35 -22.55 -19.35
C HIS A 180 -12.58 -23.38 -18.30
N GLY A 181 -11.25 -23.21 -18.23
CA GLY A 181 -10.49 -23.68 -17.07
C GLY A 181 -10.99 -22.97 -15.80
N ALA A 182 -11.04 -23.69 -14.67
CA ALA A 182 -11.48 -23.11 -13.42
C ALA A 182 -10.67 -21.86 -13.06
N THR A 183 -11.36 -20.80 -12.61
CA THR A 183 -10.73 -19.62 -12.00
C THR A 183 -9.78 -20.10 -10.90
N GLY A 184 -8.50 -19.70 -10.95
CA GLY A 184 -7.58 -20.05 -9.87
C GLY A 184 -8.05 -19.43 -8.57
N ASN A 185 -7.95 -20.19 -7.48
CA ASN A 185 -8.27 -19.67 -6.15
C ASN A 185 -7.10 -18.84 -5.64
N ALA A 186 -7.40 -17.73 -4.95
CA ALA A 186 -6.42 -17.03 -4.15
C ALA A 186 -5.81 -18.03 -3.16
N GLY A 187 -4.47 -18.14 -3.12
CA GLY A 187 -3.77 -19.11 -2.27
C GLY A 187 -4.24 -19.03 -0.81
N ALA A 188 -4.53 -20.18 -0.20
CA ALA A 188 -5.17 -20.32 1.12
C ALA A 188 -4.31 -19.87 2.32
N LYS A 189 -3.13 -19.28 2.10
CA LYS A 189 -2.19 -18.91 3.16
C LYS A 189 -1.75 -17.45 3.02
N GLY A 190 -2.60 -16.55 3.50
CA GLY A 190 -2.27 -15.15 3.76
C GLY A 190 -3.02 -14.13 2.88
N PRO A 191 -3.29 -12.91 3.39
CA PRO A 191 -3.70 -11.77 2.57
C PRO A 191 -2.59 -11.44 1.55
N GLY A 192 -2.95 -11.14 0.30
CA GLY A 192 -2.03 -10.75 -0.79
C GLY A 192 -1.98 -11.72 -1.98
N SER A 193 -2.78 -12.79 -1.99
CA SER A 193 -2.71 -13.80 -3.04
C SER A 193 -3.46 -13.39 -4.32
N GLY A 194 -2.72 -13.04 -5.37
CA GLY A 194 -3.28 -12.91 -6.72
C GLY A 194 -3.75 -14.27 -7.25
N ALA A 195 -4.92 -14.30 -7.90
CA ALA A 195 -5.41 -15.51 -8.56
C ALA A 195 -4.62 -15.75 -9.87
N SER A 196 -4.00 -16.92 -10.00
CA SER A 196 -3.43 -17.37 -11.27
C SER A 196 -4.54 -17.91 -12.18
N ALA A 197 -4.70 -17.37 -13.39
CA ALA A 197 -5.56 -18.00 -14.40
C ALA A 197 -4.99 -19.38 -14.80
N ALA A 198 -5.87 -20.37 -15.01
CA ALA A 198 -5.49 -21.69 -15.48
C ALA A 198 -4.94 -21.63 -16.92
N ALA A 199 -3.90 -22.41 -17.21
CA ALA A 199 -3.38 -22.54 -18.56
C ALA A 199 -4.39 -23.26 -19.46
N PHE A 200 -4.70 -22.67 -20.61
CA PHE A 200 -5.42 -23.36 -21.69
C PHE A 200 -4.40 -24.06 -22.60
N VAL A 201 -4.72 -25.26 -23.06
CA VAL A 201 -4.05 -25.86 -24.22
C VAL A 201 -5.17 -26.25 -25.17
N GLN A 202 -5.35 -25.49 -26.25
CA GLN A 202 -6.15 -26.00 -27.37
C GLN A 202 -5.30 -27.08 -28.05
N PRO A 203 -5.87 -28.26 -28.37
CA PRO A 203 -5.13 -29.34 -29.04
C PRO A 203 -4.57 -28.96 -30.41
N THR A 204 -4.98 -27.81 -30.98
CA THR A 204 -4.53 -27.31 -32.28
C THR A 204 -3.85 -25.93 -32.22
N SER A 205 -3.80 -25.28 -31.06
CA SER A 205 -3.10 -24.00 -30.86
C SER A 205 -2.69 -23.85 -29.39
N THR A 206 -1.40 -23.68 -29.15
CA THR A 206 -0.81 -23.48 -27.82
C THR A 206 -1.11 -22.08 -27.29
N SER A 207 -2.35 -21.77 -26.93
CA SER A 207 -2.73 -20.53 -26.25
C SER A 207 -2.63 -20.70 -24.74
N ILE A 208 -1.42 -20.58 -24.19
CA ILE A 208 -1.22 -20.58 -22.73
C ILE A 208 -1.79 -19.27 -22.18
N GLY A 209 -2.98 -19.32 -21.55
CA GLY A 209 -3.54 -18.21 -20.79
C GLY A 209 -2.49 -17.56 -19.88
N GLY A 210 -2.42 -16.22 -19.84
CA GLY A 210 -1.39 -15.52 -19.08
C GLY A 210 -1.43 -15.92 -17.62
N ARG A 211 -0.28 -16.34 -17.09
CA ARG A 211 -0.16 -16.70 -15.68
C ARG A 211 -0.28 -15.42 -14.85
N GLY A 212 -1.13 -15.45 -13.82
CA GLY A 212 -0.98 -14.49 -12.72
C GLY A 212 0.38 -14.71 -12.08
N GLU A 213 1.17 -13.66 -11.91
CA GLU A 213 2.42 -13.77 -11.18
C GLU A 213 2.15 -13.98 -9.68
N ARG A 214 3.18 -14.43 -8.95
CA ARG A 214 3.08 -14.53 -7.49
C ARG A 214 2.66 -13.16 -6.97
N GLY A 215 1.49 -13.11 -6.35
CA GLY A 215 1.10 -11.93 -5.61
C GLY A 215 2.16 -11.66 -4.58
N TYR A 216 2.63 -10.43 -4.54
CA TYR A 216 3.54 -10.03 -3.52
C TYR A 216 2.77 -9.46 -2.33
N PRO A 217 3.31 -9.57 -1.11
CA PRO A 217 2.67 -9.10 0.12
C PRO A 217 2.41 -7.58 0.12
N TRP A 218 3.06 -6.85 -0.79
CA TRP A 218 2.99 -5.40 -0.95
C TRP A 218 1.91 -4.88 -1.89
N GLY A 219 1.13 -5.78 -2.48
CA GLY A 219 0.06 -5.48 -3.42
C GLY A 219 -0.31 -6.80 -4.05
N GLY A 220 -1.55 -7.23 -3.87
CA GLY A 220 -1.98 -8.49 -4.48
C GLY A 220 -1.66 -8.43 -5.96
N GLY A 221 -0.86 -9.39 -6.43
CA GLY A 221 -0.33 -9.37 -7.79
C GLY A 221 -1.46 -9.23 -8.79
N ARG A 222 -1.19 -8.56 -9.92
CA ARG A 222 -2.18 -8.47 -10.99
C ARG A 222 -2.44 -9.87 -11.55
N GLY A 223 -3.70 -10.21 -11.80
CA GLY A 223 -4.01 -11.35 -12.66
C GLY A 223 -3.37 -11.19 -14.03
N GLY A 224 -2.81 -12.27 -14.59
CA GLY A 224 -2.25 -12.24 -15.95
C GLY A 224 -3.30 -11.85 -16.99
N GLN A 225 -2.87 -11.27 -18.11
CA GLN A 225 -3.78 -11.04 -19.23
C GLN A 225 -4.18 -12.40 -19.84
N ALA A 226 -5.45 -12.57 -20.19
CA ALA A 226 -5.85 -13.75 -20.93
C ALA A 226 -5.07 -13.85 -22.26
N ALA A 227 -4.67 -15.05 -22.66
CA ALA A 227 -4.13 -15.27 -24.00
C ALA A 227 -5.24 -15.07 -25.02
N ASN A 228 -4.93 -14.43 -26.15
CA ASN A 228 -5.89 -14.35 -27.24
C ASN A 228 -6.09 -15.75 -27.86
N GLY A 229 -7.26 -15.98 -28.48
CA GLY A 229 -7.59 -17.24 -29.15
C GLY A 229 -6.67 -17.63 -30.33
N TYR A 230 -5.66 -16.81 -30.63
CA TYR A 230 -4.69 -17.01 -31.71
C TYR A 230 -3.31 -17.46 -31.22
N GLY A 231 -3.17 -17.86 -29.96
CA GLY A 231 -1.91 -18.42 -29.46
C GLY A 231 -0.86 -17.38 -29.06
N ALA A 232 -1.22 -16.10 -28.91
CA ALA A 232 -0.30 -15.15 -28.32
C ALA A 232 -0.20 -15.40 -26.80
N TYR A 233 1.02 -15.52 -26.29
CA TYR A 233 1.32 -15.59 -24.87
C TYR A 233 0.69 -14.37 -24.17
N GLY A 234 -0.24 -14.60 -23.23
CA GLY A 234 -0.70 -13.54 -22.34
C GLY A 234 0.49 -13.03 -21.53
N LEU A 235 0.66 -11.71 -21.44
CA LEU A 235 1.72 -11.13 -20.63
C LEU A 235 1.55 -11.61 -19.17
N PRO A 236 2.64 -12.03 -18.50
CA PRO A 236 2.61 -12.28 -17.06
C PRO A 236 1.96 -11.11 -16.33
N GLY A 237 1.17 -11.42 -15.30
CA GLY A 237 0.63 -10.39 -14.43
C GLY A 237 1.77 -9.55 -13.83
N ASP A 238 1.59 -8.24 -13.69
CA ASP A 238 2.60 -7.42 -13.03
C ASP A 238 2.51 -7.63 -11.52
N CYS A 239 3.55 -8.26 -10.96
CA CYS A 239 3.69 -8.54 -9.55
C CYS A 239 3.72 -7.28 -8.67
N TYR A 240 4.03 -6.12 -9.23
CA TYR A 240 3.98 -4.81 -8.56
C TYR A 240 2.76 -3.97 -8.96
N GLY A 241 2.01 -4.38 -9.98
CA GLY A 241 0.93 -3.59 -10.56
C GLY A 241 1.35 -2.17 -10.99
N VAL A 242 2.63 -1.99 -11.37
CA VAL A 242 3.28 -0.72 -11.74
C VAL A 242 2.45 0.03 -12.79
N THR A 243 1.86 -0.72 -13.72
CA THR A 243 1.14 -0.12 -14.84
C THR A 243 -0.30 0.27 -14.46
N TRP A 244 -0.97 -0.40 -13.50
CA TRP A 244 -2.44 -0.31 -13.38
C TRP A 244 -3.03 -0.17 -11.95
N GLY A 245 -2.23 0.14 -10.94
CA GLY A 245 -2.69 0.66 -9.64
C GLY A 245 -3.25 -0.42 -8.70
N VAL A 246 -2.46 -0.87 -7.75
CA VAL A 246 -2.92 -1.75 -6.66
C VAL A 246 -3.51 -0.92 -5.50
N GLY A 247 -4.14 -1.53 -4.51
CA GLY A 247 -4.51 -0.80 -3.31
C GLY A 247 -3.25 -0.33 -2.57
N GLY A 248 -3.29 0.87 -1.98
CA GLY A 248 -2.18 1.39 -1.20
C GLY A 248 -2.18 1.03 0.26
N ASN A 249 -1.11 1.40 0.94
CA ASN A 249 -1.06 1.31 2.40
C ASN A 249 -1.78 2.50 3.03
N LEU A 250 -2.98 2.29 3.57
CA LEU A 250 -3.61 3.25 4.45
C LEU A 250 -3.15 2.96 5.88
N ILE A 251 -2.49 3.92 6.51
CA ILE A 251 -1.97 3.79 7.88
C ILE A 251 -2.56 4.93 8.70
N ILE A 252 -3.37 4.61 9.70
CA ILE A 252 -3.92 5.58 10.64
C ILE A 252 -3.22 5.35 11.98
N VAL A 253 -2.57 6.39 12.51
CA VAL A 253 -1.97 6.38 13.85
C VAL A 253 -2.63 7.48 14.68
N CYS A 254 -3.37 7.08 15.71
CA CYS A 254 -4.11 7.98 16.59
C CYS A 254 -3.53 7.94 18.00
N ARG A 255 -3.13 9.07 18.60
CA ARG A 255 -2.63 9.07 19.99
C ARG A 255 -3.73 8.81 21.01
N GLY A 256 -4.90 9.41 20.80
CA GLY A 256 -6.05 9.29 21.68
C GLY A 256 -7.13 8.37 21.11
N ASP A 257 -8.38 8.75 21.35
CA ASP A 257 -9.54 7.93 21.04
C ASP A 257 -9.89 7.94 19.54
N ILE A 258 -10.43 6.80 19.10
CA ILE A 258 -11.03 6.61 17.78
C ILE A 258 -12.51 6.31 17.98
N THR A 259 -13.39 7.12 17.37
CA THR A 259 -14.83 6.87 17.31
C THR A 259 -15.29 6.83 15.85
N LEU A 260 -15.69 5.67 15.35
CA LEU A 260 -16.19 5.50 13.98
C LEU A 260 -17.67 5.11 14.02
N ALA A 261 -18.52 5.95 13.46
CA ALA A 261 -19.95 5.70 13.36
C ALA A 261 -20.27 4.61 12.32
N ALA A 262 -21.45 4.00 12.45
CA ALA A 262 -21.99 3.13 11.42
C ALA A 262 -22.08 3.87 10.07
N GLY A 263 -21.55 3.27 9.01
CA GLY A 263 -21.44 3.87 7.68
C GLY A 263 -20.06 4.48 7.37
N PHE A 264 -19.23 4.76 8.38
CA PHE A 264 -17.86 5.22 8.14
C PHE A 264 -17.02 4.12 7.45
N VAL A 265 -16.25 4.46 6.42
CA VAL A 265 -15.46 3.47 5.66
C VAL A 265 -13.96 3.81 5.65
N ARG A 266 -13.13 2.82 6.01
CA ARG A 266 -11.68 2.81 5.72
C ARG A 266 -11.41 1.83 4.59
N SER A 267 -10.78 2.27 3.49
CA SER A 267 -10.70 1.46 2.26
C SER A 267 -9.31 1.50 1.62
N THR A 268 -8.82 0.32 1.24
CA THR A 268 -7.60 0.13 0.41
C THR A 268 -7.86 -0.87 -0.71
N ASN A 269 -9.06 -0.83 -1.26
CA ASN A 269 -9.48 -1.78 -2.29
C ASN A 269 -8.66 -1.63 -3.58
N GLY A 270 -8.42 -2.75 -4.25
CA GLY A 270 -7.87 -2.75 -5.60
C GLY A 270 -8.88 -2.18 -6.60
N VAL A 271 -8.37 -1.64 -7.71
CA VAL A 271 -9.17 -1.26 -8.88
C VAL A 271 -9.40 -2.44 -9.82
N SER A 272 -10.57 -2.42 -10.45
CA SER A 272 -10.94 -3.38 -11.50
C SER A 272 -9.99 -3.31 -12.68
N GLY A 273 -9.91 -4.41 -13.45
CA GLY A 273 -9.19 -4.42 -14.72
C GLY A 273 -9.69 -3.31 -15.66
N TYR A 274 -8.78 -2.64 -16.37
CA TYR A 274 -9.12 -1.50 -17.22
C TYR A 274 -9.81 -1.92 -18.51
N SER A 275 -9.37 -3.03 -19.11
CA SER A 275 -9.89 -3.55 -20.35
C SER A 275 -10.32 -5.01 -20.24
N ALA A 276 -11.10 -5.42 -21.24
CA ALA A 276 -11.67 -6.73 -21.29
C ALA A 276 -10.55 -7.79 -21.41
N GLY A 277 -10.51 -8.75 -20.47
CA GLY A 277 -9.44 -9.75 -20.36
C GLY A 277 -8.30 -9.37 -19.40
N ASP A 278 -8.32 -8.17 -18.81
CA ASP A 278 -7.37 -7.76 -17.78
C ASP A 278 -7.74 -8.30 -16.39
N GLY A 279 -6.72 -8.73 -15.64
CA GLY A 279 -6.86 -9.04 -14.22
C GLY A 279 -7.06 -7.79 -13.37
N GLY A 280 -7.87 -7.92 -12.33
CA GLY A 280 -8.01 -6.89 -11.30
C GLY A 280 -6.73 -6.75 -10.48
N SER A 281 -6.50 -5.55 -9.94
CA SER A 281 -5.36 -5.29 -9.07
C SER A 281 -5.63 -5.78 -7.64
N GLY A 282 -4.61 -6.20 -6.91
CA GLY A 282 -4.79 -6.52 -5.48
C GLY A 282 -5.07 -5.29 -4.62
N ALA A 283 -5.63 -5.51 -3.45
CA ALA A 283 -5.74 -4.49 -2.42
C ALA A 283 -4.38 -4.16 -1.77
N GLY A 284 -4.37 -3.06 -1.01
CA GLY A 284 -3.28 -2.68 -0.12
C GLY A 284 -3.68 -2.80 1.34
N ALA A 285 -2.73 -2.60 2.25
CA ALA A 285 -2.98 -2.80 3.67
C ALA A 285 -3.76 -1.64 4.31
N ASN A 286 -4.71 -1.98 5.18
CA ASN A 286 -5.44 -1.03 6.02
C ASN A 286 -5.01 -1.22 7.47
N ILE A 287 -4.21 -0.29 7.99
CA ILE A 287 -3.57 -0.39 9.29
C ILE A 287 -4.09 0.73 10.18
N CYS A 288 -4.54 0.38 11.39
CA CYS A 288 -5.02 1.32 12.38
C CYS A 288 -4.32 1.09 13.73
N ILE A 289 -3.62 2.11 14.20
CA ILE A 289 -2.85 2.09 15.44
C ILE A 289 -3.43 3.17 16.36
N TYR A 290 -3.71 2.84 17.62
CA TYR A 290 -4.36 3.79 18.54
C TYR A 290 -3.82 3.73 19.98
N GLY A 291 -3.69 4.88 20.64
CA GLY A 291 -3.26 4.95 22.05
C GLY A 291 -4.41 4.99 23.05
N GLY A 292 -5.58 5.52 22.65
CA GLY A 292 -6.77 5.62 23.49
C GLY A 292 -7.75 4.45 23.33
N THR A 293 -9.04 4.73 23.51
CA THR A 293 -10.14 3.78 23.30
C THR A 293 -10.57 3.79 21.83
N LYS A 294 -10.87 2.61 21.27
CA LYS A 294 -11.46 2.47 19.94
C LYS A 294 -12.91 2.02 20.05
N THR A 295 -13.83 2.90 19.67
CA THR A 295 -15.25 2.60 19.46
C THR A 295 -15.50 2.58 17.95
N ASP A 296 -15.71 1.39 17.38
CA ASP A 296 -15.79 1.22 15.93
C ASP A 296 -17.07 0.49 15.53
N ALA A 297 -17.99 1.23 14.91
CA ALA A 297 -19.14 0.70 14.19
C ALA A 297 -18.99 0.86 12.66
N GLY A 298 -17.84 1.36 12.20
CA GLY A 298 -17.52 1.54 10.79
C GLY A 298 -17.12 0.24 10.10
N THR A 299 -16.69 0.35 8.84
CA THR A 299 -16.22 -0.77 8.02
C THR A 299 -14.79 -0.52 7.56
N ALA A 300 -13.93 -1.54 7.67
CA ALA A 300 -12.62 -1.57 7.03
C ALA A 300 -12.66 -2.56 5.86
N THR A 301 -12.18 -2.15 4.69
CA THR A 301 -12.10 -3.01 3.50
C THR A 301 -10.72 -2.95 2.86
N ALA A 302 -10.26 -4.11 2.38
CA ALA A 302 -9.03 -4.28 1.63
C ALA A 302 -9.25 -5.40 0.59
N ASN A 303 -10.27 -5.24 -0.25
CA ASN A 303 -10.69 -6.22 -1.24
C ASN A 303 -9.94 -6.01 -2.56
N GLY A 304 -9.48 -7.07 -3.20
CA GLY A 304 -8.91 -6.98 -4.54
C GLY A 304 -9.93 -6.51 -5.57
N GLY A 305 -9.45 -5.91 -6.65
CA GLY A 305 -10.24 -5.47 -7.77
C GLY A 305 -10.80 -6.64 -8.58
N TYR A 306 -11.97 -6.41 -9.19
CA TYR A 306 -12.63 -7.40 -10.03
C TYR A 306 -11.99 -7.48 -11.41
N SER A 307 -12.09 -8.64 -12.06
CA SER A 307 -11.71 -8.79 -13.47
C SER A 307 -12.84 -8.36 -14.41
N VAL A 308 -12.47 -7.86 -15.59
CA VAL A 308 -13.43 -7.50 -16.64
C VAL A 308 -13.49 -8.62 -17.68
N PRO A 309 -14.64 -9.28 -17.88
CA PRO A 309 -14.76 -10.36 -18.87
C PRO A 309 -14.60 -9.85 -20.31
N LEU A 310 -13.93 -10.62 -21.18
CA LEU A 310 -13.99 -10.43 -22.64
C LEU A 310 -14.34 -11.74 -23.32
N ASN A 311 -15.49 -11.87 -23.99
CA ASN A 311 -15.81 -13.01 -24.87
C ASN A 311 -15.44 -14.40 -24.28
N GLY A 312 -15.67 -14.64 -22.98
CA GLY A 312 -15.32 -15.90 -22.32
C GLY A 312 -13.87 -16.04 -21.82
N TYR A 313 -13.06 -14.99 -21.94
CA TYR A 313 -11.71 -14.86 -21.39
C TYR A 313 -11.74 -14.02 -20.11
N TYR A 314 -11.13 -14.52 -19.04
CA TYR A 314 -11.09 -13.87 -17.73
C TYR A 314 -9.64 -13.62 -17.29
N GLY A 315 -9.32 -12.36 -17.01
CA GLY A 315 -8.24 -12.07 -16.05
C GLY A 315 -8.64 -12.55 -14.65
N GLY A 316 -7.68 -12.91 -13.81
CA GLY A 316 -7.96 -13.22 -12.40
C GLY A 316 -8.32 -11.95 -11.61
N PRO A 317 -9.21 -12.04 -10.58
CA PRO A 317 -9.37 -10.93 -9.65
C PRO A 317 -8.09 -10.72 -8.83
N GLY A 318 -7.92 -9.50 -8.32
CA GLY A 318 -6.84 -9.20 -7.40
C GLY A 318 -7.04 -9.85 -6.03
N GLY A 319 -5.94 -10.04 -5.30
CA GLY A 319 -5.99 -10.55 -3.92
C GLY A 319 -6.47 -9.49 -2.91
N ALA A 320 -7.18 -9.92 -1.87
CA ALA A 320 -7.43 -9.09 -0.69
C ALA A 320 -6.13 -8.88 0.11
N ALA A 321 -6.07 -7.84 0.93
CA ALA A 321 -4.88 -7.42 1.68
C ALA A 321 -5.17 -7.31 3.19
N PRO A 322 -4.16 -7.19 4.07
CA PRO A 322 -4.39 -7.26 5.49
C PRO A 322 -5.14 -6.02 6.00
N ILE A 323 -6.06 -6.26 6.93
CA ILE A 323 -6.64 -5.25 7.80
C ILE A 323 -6.09 -5.50 9.19
N THR A 324 -5.32 -4.55 9.73
CA THR A 324 -4.59 -4.72 10.99
C THR A 324 -4.97 -3.62 11.96
N GLU A 325 -5.30 -4.00 13.19
CA GLU A 325 -5.57 -3.05 14.27
C GLU A 325 -4.68 -3.36 15.47
N LYS A 326 -4.01 -2.34 15.99
CA LYS A 326 -3.13 -2.45 17.17
C LYS A 326 -3.30 -1.26 18.10
N ASN A 327 -3.21 -1.48 19.40
CA ASN A 327 -3.06 -0.38 20.35
C ASN A 327 -1.58 -0.07 20.62
N PHE A 328 -1.27 1.09 21.20
CA PHE A 328 0.12 1.50 21.49
C PHE A 328 0.86 0.49 22.39
N ALA A 329 0.17 -0.14 23.34
CA ALA A 329 0.77 -1.18 24.17
C ALA A 329 1.22 -2.41 23.34
N GLN A 330 0.42 -2.85 22.37
CA GLN A 330 0.77 -3.92 21.41
C GLN A 330 1.88 -3.51 20.44
N MET A 331 2.14 -2.20 20.31
CA MET A 331 3.27 -1.64 19.57
C MET A 331 4.54 -1.54 20.43
N GLY A 332 4.46 -1.80 21.74
CA GLY A 332 5.54 -1.53 22.69
C GLY A 332 5.77 -0.04 22.95
N TRP A 333 4.78 0.81 22.66
CA TRP A 333 4.85 2.25 22.86
C TRP A 333 4.19 2.61 24.19
N ALA A 334 4.81 3.53 24.92
CA ALA A 334 4.15 4.15 26.06
C ALA A 334 2.93 4.95 25.57
N ALA A 335 1.80 4.78 26.25
CA ALA A 335 0.59 5.57 26.03
C ALA A 335 0.80 7.02 26.48
#